data_AF-A0A3N5MIF1-F1
#
_entry.id   AF-A0A3N5MIF1-F1
#
_cell.length_a   1.000
_cell.length_b   1.000
_cell.length_c   1.000
_cell.angle_alpha   90.00
_cell.angle_beta   90.00
_cell.angle_gamma   90.00
#
_symmetry.space_group_name_H-M   'P 1'
#
loop_
_entity.id
_entity.type
_entity.pdbx_description
1 polymer ?
#
loop_
_entity_poly.entity_id
_entity_poly.type
_entity_poly.pdbx_seq_one_letter_code
_entity_poly.pdbx_strand_id
1 'polypeptide(L)'
;MLAATEKELERIGREVTRRKRKPLPQAEIALKVGQMLNRFKVAKHFEVTIGDGLLHWRRRPDSIPREADLDGVYVVRTSENPSRCSAPDAVRRYKSLAQVERAFRCLKGVDLRIRPIHHRTADHVRAHILICMLAYYVEWHMRQALASLLFEDERLVRDRRRRDPVAPATPSASADRKRTERVTADGLPVHSFATLLAALSTRCRNLCSLPADPSAHTFRQLTEPTPLQARAFQLLGV
;
A
#
# COMPACT_ATOMS: atom_id res chain seq x y z
N MET A 1 6.18 28.90 -10.26
CA MET A 1 7.29 28.93 -9.27
C MET A 1 8.56 29.59 -9.81
N LEU A 2 8.97 29.34 -11.06
CA LEU A 2 10.17 29.94 -11.68
C LEU A 2 10.15 31.48 -11.71
N ALA A 3 9.08 32.10 -12.24
CA ALA A 3 8.95 33.56 -12.28
C ALA A 3 8.97 34.23 -10.88
N ALA A 4 8.46 33.55 -9.85
CA ALA A 4 8.51 34.04 -8.47
C ALA A 4 9.94 33.98 -7.90
N THR A 5 10.70 32.96 -8.27
CA THR A 5 12.12 32.79 -7.89
C THR A 5 12.98 33.87 -8.52
N GLU A 6 12.71 34.21 -9.79
CA GLU A 6 13.41 35.29 -10.50
C GLU A 6 13.18 36.65 -9.89
N LYS A 7 11.91 36.96 -9.55
CA LYS A 7 11.57 38.22 -8.89
C LYS A 7 12.33 38.40 -7.57
N GLU A 8 12.52 37.32 -6.81
CA GLU A 8 13.31 37.35 -5.58
C GLU A 8 14.83 37.42 -5.85
N LEU A 9 15.36 36.70 -6.85
CA LEU A 9 16.77 36.82 -7.26
C LEU A 9 17.11 38.23 -7.75
N GLU A 10 16.20 38.86 -8.50
CA GLU A 10 16.32 40.26 -8.89
C GLU A 10 16.31 41.19 -7.68
N ARG A 11 15.42 40.95 -6.71
CA ARG A 11 15.36 41.75 -5.47
C ARG A 11 16.68 41.69 -4.70
N ILE A 12 17.25 40.49 -4.55
CA ILE A 12 18.56 40.29 -3.91
C ILE A 12 19.67 40.94 -4.75
N GLY A 13 19.63 40.80 -6.08
CA GLY A 13 20.60 41.43 -6.99
C GLY A 13 20.60 42.95 -6.89
N ARG A 14 19.43 43.59 -6.77
CA ARG A 14 19.28 45.03 -6.52
C ARG A 14 19.83 45.46 -5.16
N GLU A 15 19.65 44.64 -4.13
CA GLU A 15 20.21 44.89 -2.80
C GLU A 15 21.75 44.87 -2.84
N VAL A 16 22.32 43.87 -3.51
CA VAL A 16 23.77 43.69 -3.69
C VAL A 16 24.38 44.86 -4.47
N THR A 17 23.79 45.24 -5.61
CA THR A 17 24.29 46.34 -6.45
C THR A 17 24.13 47.73 -5.82
N ARG A 18 23.13 47.94 -4.95
CA ARG A 18 22.93 49.22 -4.25
C ARG A 18 24.00 49.50 -3.19
N ARG A 19 24.59 48.47 -2.57
CA ARG A 19 25.57 48.62 -1.49
C ARG A 19 27.00 48.74 -2.03
N LYS A 20 27.36 49.94 -2.51
CA LYS A 20 28.72 50.22 -3.04
C LYS A 20 29.78 50.50 -1.97
N ARG A 21 29.38 51.09 -0.82
CA ARG A 21 30.32 51.57 0.22
C ARG A 21 30.74 50.48 1.21
N LYS A 22 29.87 49.50 1.44
CA LYS A 22 30.12 48.28 2.22
C LYS A 22 29.44 47.11 1.51
N PRO A 23 30.14 46.45 0.57
CA PRO A 23 29.59 45.33 -0.19
C PRO A 23 29.08 44.22 0.72
N LEU A 24 28.04 43.51 0.27
CA LEU A 24 27.55 42.33 0.99
C LEU A 24 28.58 41.19 0.86
N PRO A 25 28.98 40.56 1.98
CA PRO A 25 29.88 39.42 1.92
C PRO A 25 29.19 38.23 1.24
N GLN A 26 29.97 37.43 0.50
CA GLN A 26 29.51 36.25 -0.23
C GLN A 26 28.64 35.33 0.63
N ALA A 27 29.03 35.10 1.89
CA ALA A 27 28.30 34.24 2.81
C ALA A 27 26.87 34.73 3.10
N GLU A 28 26.66 36.05 3.22
CA GLU A 28 25.35 36.64 3.46
C GLU A 28 24.46 36.54 2.22
N ILE A 29 25.04 36.76 1.03
CA ILE A 29 24.33 36.60 -0.25
C ILE A 29 23.95 35.13 -0.46
N ALA A 30 24.87 34.19 -0.17
CA ALA A 30 24.63 32.76 -0.26
C ALA A 30 23.50 32.29 0.68
N LEU A 31 23.44 32.81 1.91
CA LEU A 31 22.36 32.49 2.85
C LEU A 31 21.00 32.96 2.31
N LYS A 32 20.91 34.20 1.82
CA LYS A 32 19.68 34.78 1.25
C LYS A 32 19.21 34.00 0.02
N VAL A 33 20.11 33.70 -0.91
CA VAL A 33 19.82 32.91 -2.10
C VAL A 33 19.38 31.49 -1.71
N GLY A 34 20.10 30.83 -0.80
CA GLY A 34 19.79 29.46 -0.37
C GLY A 34 18.43 29.34 0.32
N GLN A 35 18.08 30.26 1.21
CA GLN A 35 16.75 30.30 1.85
C GLN A 35 15.62 30.41 0.82
N MET A 36 15.79 31.28 -0.16
CA MET A 36 14.81 31.50 -1.22
C MET A 36 14.70 30.28 -2.14
N LEU A 37 15.82 29.70 -2.58
CA LEU A 37 15.82 28.49 -3.41
C LEU A 37 15.18 27.30 -2.69
N ASN A 38 15.39 27.16 -1.38
CA ASN A 38 14.74 26.13 -0.56
C ASN A 38 13.23 26.33 -0.43
N ARG A 39 12.76 27.58 -0.39
CA ARG A 39 11.32 27.90 -0.33
C ARG A 39 10.59 27.43 -1.59
N PHE A 40 11.18 27.66 -2.78
CA PHE A 40 10.53 27.34 -4.05
C PHE A 40 10.94 25.97 -4.62
N LYS A 41 11.98 25.32 -4.08
CA LYS A 41 12.46 23.98 -4.49
C LYS A 41 12.86 23.85 -5.97
N VAL A 42 13.18 24.96 -6.63
CA VAL A 42 13.55 25.04 -8.06
C VAL A 42 15.06 25.26 -8.29
N ALA A 43 15.89 25.05 -7.27
CA ALA A 43 17.34 25.30 -7.33
C ALA A 43 18.04 24.68 -8.54
N LYS A 44 17.61 23.47 -8.94
CA LYS A 44 18.11 22.72 -10.11
C LYS A 44 17.99 23.46 -11.45
N HIS A 45 17.12 24.48 -11.56
CA HIS A 45 16.89 25.26 -12.77
C HIS A 45 17.72 26.53 -12.89
N PHE A 46 18.49 26.88 -11.86
CA PHE A 46 19.26 28.10 -11.81
C PHE A 46 20.74 27.77 -11.66
N GLU A 47 21.56 28.49 -12.40
CA GLU A 47 22.99 28.58 -12.14
C GLU A 47 23.23 29.94 -11.50
N VAL A 48 23.79 29.93 -10.30
CA VAL A 48 24.00 31.14 -9.50
C VAL A 48 25.48 31.25 -9.17
N THR A 49 26.07 32.39 -9.52
CA THR A 49 27.44 32.76 -9.19
C THR A 49 27.38 33.85 -8.13
N ILE A 50 28.01 33.60 -6.99
CA ILE A 50 28.01 34.49 -5.83
C ILE A 50 29.45 34.84 -5.50
N GLY A 51 29.72 36.14 -5.31
CA GLY A 51 30.97 36.66 -4.77
C GLY A 51 30.70 37.87 -3.88
N ASP A 52 31.75 38.45 -3.31
CA ASP A 52 31.60 39.67 -2.49
C ASP A 52 31.06 40.82 -3.33
N GLY A 53 29.87 41.32 -2.97
CA GLY A 53 29.17 42.35 -3.75
C GLY A 53 28.73 41.92 -5.15
N LEU A 54 28.74 40.62 -5.46
CA LEU A 54 28.39 40.09 -6.77
C LEU A 54 27.33 38.98 -6.66
N LEU A 55 26.24 39.15 -7.39
CA LEU A 55 25.26 38.10 -7.64
C LEU A 55 24.95 38.07 -9.13
N HIS A 56 25.33 36.99 -9.79
CA HIS A 56 24.93 36.69 -11.17
C HIS A 56 24.12 35.40 -11.18
N TRP A 57 23.08 35.35 -12.00
CA TRP A 57 22.26 34.15 -12.14
C TRP A 57 21.78 34.01 -13.58
N ARG A 58 21.62 32.77 -14.02
CA ARG A 58 20.97 32.43 -15.28
C ARG A 58 20.10 31.19 -15.12
N ARG A 59 19.06 31.11 -15.94
CA ARG A 59 18.29 29.87 -16.08
C ARG A 59 19.17 28.81 -16.76
N ARG A 60 18.98 27.54 -16.38
CA ARG A 60 19.53 26.38 -17.08
C ARG A 60 18.50 25.91 -18.13
N PRO A 61 18.66 26.31 -19.41
CA PRO A 61 17.63 26.12 -20.42
C PRO A 61 17.29 24.65 -20.66
N ASP A 62 18.22 23.72 -20.45
CA ASP A 62 17.98 22.28 -20.67
C ASP A 62 17.18 21.61 -19.55
N SER A 63 17.20 22.20 -18.34
CA SER A 63 16.57 21.59 -17.16
C SER A 63 15.07 21.86 -17.07
N ILE A 64 14.62 22.97 -17.64
CA ILE A 64 13.24 23.45 -17.52
C ILE A 64 12.29 22.67 -18.45
N PRO A 65 12.60 22.44 -19.75
CA PRO A 65 11.80 21.62 -20.64
C PRO A 65 11.73 20.17 -20.14
N ARG A 66 12.86 19.59 -19.73
CA ARG A 66 12.91 18.21 -19.20
C ARG A 66 12.04 18.01 -17.97
N GLU A 67 11.89 19.04 -17.13
CA GLU A 67 11.00 18.98 -15.98
C GLU A 67 9.55 19.21 -16.36
N ALA A 68 9.29 20.13 -17.28
CA ALA A 68 7.96 20.35 -17.84
C ALA A 68 7.42 19.08 -18.53
N ASP A 69 8.27 18.32 -19.24
CA ASP A 69 7.93 17.03 -19.87
C ASP A 69 7.53 15.96 -18.85
N LEU A 70 7.99 16.09 -17.60
CA LEU A 70 7.70 15.17 -16.50
C LEU A 70 6.65 15.73 -15.53
N ASP A 71 6.18 16.96 -15.75
CA ASP A 71 5.26 17.64 -14.85
C ASP A 71 3.88 16.99 -14.94
N GLY A 72 3.30 16.64 -13.79
CA GLY A 72 2.09 15.82 -13.71
C GLY A 72 2.27 14.31 -13.98
N VAL A 73 3.49 13.84 -14.24
CA VAL A 73 3.78 12.40 -14.46
C VAL A 73 4.43 11.79 -13.22
N TYR A 74 3.91 10.63 -12.78
CA TYR A 74 4.51 9.88 -11.69
C TYR A 74 5.66 9.00 -12.20
N VAL A 75 6.91 9.36 -11.88
CA VAL A 75 8.11 8.64 -12.34
C VAL A 75 8.58 7.63 -11.29
N VAL A 76 8.65 6.35 -11.67
CA VAL A 76 9.29 5.30 -10.86
C VAL A 76 10.74 5.16 -11.28
N ARG A 77 11.67 5.41 -10.36
CA ARG A 77 13.11 5.16 -10.53
C ARG A 77 13.51 3.89 -9.80
N THR A 78 14.29 3.03 -10.45
CA THR A 78 14.80 1.79 -9.87
C THR A 78 16.28 1.61 -10.20
N SER A 79 17.03 0.95 -9.32
CA SER A 79 18.42 0.52 -9.56
C SER A 79 18.51 -0.83 -10.27
N GLU A 80 17.38 -1.48 -10.55
CA GLU A 80 17.33 -2.76 -11.26
C GLU A 80 17.81 -2.64 -12.70
N ASN A 81 18.54 -3.66 -13.15
CA ASN A 81 19.02 -3.72 -14.53
C ASN A 81 17.85 -3.97 -15.50
N PRO A 82 17.78 -3.26 -16.65
CA PRO A 82 16.72 -3.45 -17.64
C PRO A 82 16.54 -4.89 -18.15
N SER A 83 17.62 -5.69 -18.17
CA SER A 83 17.56 -7.12 -18.52
C SER A 83 16.82 -7.98 -17.50
N ARG A 84 16.74 -7.54 -16.23
CA ARG A 84 16.09 -8.25 -15.12
C ARG A 84 14.71 -7.71 -14.80
N CYS A 85 14.44 -6.44 -15.11
CA CYS A 85 13.17 -5.79 -14.87
C CYS A 85 12.86 -4.80 -15.98
N SER A 86 11.83 -5.10 -16.77
CA SER A 86 11.31 -4.15 -17.74
C SER A 86 10.71 -2.92 -17.05
N ALA A 87 10.63 -1.78 -17.74
CA ALA A 87 9.98 -0.58 -17.20
C ALA A 87 8.51 -0.83 -16.79
N PRO A 88 7.68 -1.56 -17.58
CA PRO A 88 6.34 -1.94 -17.14
C PRO A 88 6.33 -2.78 -15.86
N ASP A 89 7.27 -3.72 -15.72
CA ASP A 89 7.37 -4.56 -14.51
C ASP A 89 7.85 -3.78 -13.29
N ALA A 90 8.71 -2.79 -13.48
CA ALA A 90 9.12 -1.89 -12.40
C ALA A 90 7.90 -1.14 -11.83
N VAL A 91 7.02 -0.65 -12.70
CA VAL A 91 5.76 -0.01 -12.28
C VAL A 91 4.80 -1.02 -11.64
N ARG A 92 4.65 -2.24 -12.17
CA ARG A 92 3.81 -3.29 -11.55
C ARG A 92 4.28 -3.66 -10.14
N ARG A 93 5.60 -3.79 -9.95
CA ARG A 93 6.22 -4.07 -8.64
C ARG A 93 6.03 -2.89 -7.69
N TYR A 94 6.25 -1.67 -8.16
CA TYR A 94 6.01 -0.46 -7.36
C TYR A 94 4.56 -0.38 -6.88
N LYS A 95 3.58 -0.57 -7.79
CA LYS A 95 2.16 -0.59 -7.44
C LYS A 95 1.76 -1.76 -6.53
N SER A 96 2.57 -2.81 -6.44
CA SER A 96 2.35 -3.90 -5.48
C SER A 96 2.59 -3.49 -4.04
N LEU A 97 3.21 -2.34 -3.77
CA LEU A 97 3.31 -1.75 -2.43
C LEU A 97 1.92 -1.51 -1.81
N ALA A 98 0.90 -1.23 -2.62
CA ALA A 98 -0.48 -1.12 -2.15
C ALA A 98 -0.99 -2.40 -1.45
N GLN A 99 -0.40 -3.57 -1.76
CA GLN A 99 -0.71 -4.83 -1.06
C GLN A 99 -0.19 -4.80 0.38
N VAL A 100 0.98 -4.20 0.61
CA VAL A 100 1.56 -4.00 1.94
C VAL A 100 0.72 -3.02 2.74
N GLU A 101 0.29 -1.92 2.14
CA GLU A 101 -0.63 -0.98 2.79
C GLU A 101 -1.97 -1.63 3.14
N ARG A 102 -2.50 -2.47 2.25
CA ARG A 102 -3.71 -3.25 2.52
C ARG A 102 -3.48 -4.24 3.66
N ALA A 103 -2.33 -4.92 3.71
CA ALA A 103 -1.96 -5.79 4.83
C ALA A 103 -1.94 -5.02 6.15
N PHE A 104 -1.29 -3.86 6.20
CA PHE A 104 -1.29 -2.98 7.37
C PHE A 104 -2.69 -2.48 7.73
N ARG A 105 -3.57 -2.25 6.74
CA ARG A 105 -4.96 -1.87 6.96
C ARG A 105 -5.78 -3.01 7.56
N CYS A 106 -5.64 -4.24 7.07
CA CYS A 106 -6.29 -5.43 7.65
C CYS A 106 -5.84 -5.64 9.10
N LEU A 107 -4.52 -5.59 9.32
CA LEU A 107 -3.90 -5.67 10.64
C LEU A 107 -4.45 -4.62 11.62
N LYS A 108 -4.54 -3.35 11.19
CA LYS A 108 -5.04 -2.24 12.01
C LYS A 108 -6.58 -2.13 12.06
N GLY A 109 -7.27 -2.84 11.19
CA GLY A 109 -8.69 -2.67 10.88
C GLY A 109 -9.60 -3.59 11.69
N VAL A 110 -10.82 -3.80 11.15
CA VAL A 110 -11.92 -4.52 11.79
C VAL A 110 -11.60 -6.02 11.97
N ASP A 111 -10.79 -6.60 11.08
CA ASP A 111 -10.57 -8.04 10.99
C ASP A 111 -9.64 -8.58 12.09
N LEU A 112 -8.50 -7.91 12.34
CA LEU A 112 -7.52 -8.36 13.33
C LEU A 112 -7.36 -7.48 14.58
N ARG A 113 -7.99 -6.30 14.59
CA ARG A 113 -8.10 -5.40 15.75
C ARG A 113 -6.78 -5.20 16.53
N ILE A 114 -5.70 -4.78 15.85
CA ILE A 114 -4.47 -4.28 16.54
C ILE A 114 -4.76 -3.05 17.45
N ARG A 115 -5.90 -2.39 17.28
CA ARG A 115 -6.33 -1.25 18.11
C ARG A 115 -7.08 -1.72 19.37
N PRO A 116 -6.91 -1.03 20.51
CA PRO A 116 -5.88 -1.34 21.49
C PRO A 116 -6.41 -2.28 22.57
N ILE A 117 -5.61 -3.31 22.87
CA ILE A 117 -5.59 -3.94 24.20
C ILE A 117 -4.57 -3.13 25.01
N HIS A 118 -4.91 -2.73 26.24
CA HIS A 118 -4.06 -1.88 27.08
C HIS A 118 -2.84 -2.65 27.62
N HIS A 119 -1.88 -2.96 26.76
CA HIS A 119 -0.62 -3.61 27.13
C HIS A 119 0.26 -2.64 27.92
N ARG A 120 0.72 -3.06 29.10
CA ARG A 120 1.51 -2.22 30.03
C ARG A 120 3.01 -2.50 30.00
N THR A 121 3.43 -3.62 29.41
CA THR A 121 4.84 -4.03 29.31
C THR A 121 5.27 -4.17 27.86
N ALA A 122 6.55 -3.93 27.58
CA ALA A 122 7.10 -4.06 26.24
C ALA A 122 6.92 -5.48 25.67
N ASP A 123 7.01 -6.51 26.51
CA ASP A 123 6.90 -7.91 26.07
C ASP A 123 5.47 -8.28 25.64
N HIS A 124 4.45 -7.80 26.36
CA HIS A 124 3.06 -8.00 25.93
C HIS A 124 2.75 -7.27 24.61
N VAL A 125 3.31 -6.08 24.40
CA VAL A 125 3.20 -5.36 23.13
C VAL A 125 3.81 -6.19 21.99
N ARG A 126 5.03 -6.71 22.18
CA ARG A 126 5.72 -7.54 21.17
C ARG A 126 4.94 -8.83 20.88
N ALA A 127 4.49 -9.53 21.92
CA ALA A 127 3.72 -10.77 21.78
C ALA A 127 2.39 -10.53 21.04
N HIS A 128 1.67 -9.45 21.35
CA HIS A 128 0.42 -9.10 20.66
C HIS A 128 0.66 -8.80 19.18
N ILE A 129 1.67 -8.01 18.84
CA ILE A 129 2.03 -7.71 17.45
C ILE A 129 2.37 -9.01 16.70
N LEU A 130 3.13 -9.92 17.32
CA LEU A 130 3.48 -11.21 16.74
C LEU A 130 2.22 -12.05 16.45
N ILE A 131 1.32 -12.17 17.42
CA ILE A 131 0.06 -12.93 17.25
C ILE A 131 -0.78 -12.33 16.13
N CYS A 132 -0.91 -11.00 16.07
CA CYS A 132 -1.63 -10.33 14.98
C CYS A 132 -0.95 -10.58 13.62
N MET A 133 0.38 -10.59 13.55
CA MET A 133 1.09 -10.91 12.31
C MET A 133 0.81 -12.36 11.87
N LEU A 134 0.84 -13.32 12.79
CA LEU A 134 0.55 -14.72 12.52
C LEU A 134 -0.91 -14.95 12.10
N ALA A 135 -1.86 -14.34 12.81
CA ALA A 135 -3.27 -14.44 12.46
C ALA A 135 -3.55 -13.84 11.06
N TYR A 136 -2.89 -12.72 10.71
CA TYR A 136 -2.99 -12.16 9.36
C TYR A 136 -2.40 -13.11 8.31
N TYR A 137 -1.28 -13.76 8.62
CA TYR A 137 -0.66 -14.73 7.73
C TYR A 137 -1.59 -15.92 7.47
N VAL A 138 -2.27 -16.43 8.50
CA VAL A 138 -3.28 -17.48 8.37
C VAL A 138 -4.46 -17.00 7.53
N GLU A 139 -5.03 -15.82 7.83
CA GLU A 139 -6.12 -15.25 7.04
C GLU A 139 -5.73 -15.07 5.56
N TRP A 140 -4.50 -14.61 5.28
CA TRP A 140 -4.01 -14.43 3.93
C TRP A 140 -3.98 -15.76 3.14
N HIS A 141 -3.50 -16.83 3.76
CA HIS A 141 -3.52 -18.18 3.18
C HIS A 141 -4.94 -18.70 3.00
N MET A 142 -5.80 -18.54 4.01
CA MET A 142 -7.20 -18.95 3.95
C MET A 142 -7.94 -18.24 2.82
N ARG A 143 -7.76 -16.93 2.64
CA ARG A 143 -8.38 -16.17 1.55
C ARG A 143 -7.97 -16.69 0.18
N GLN A 144 -6.70 -17.07 0.00
CA GLN A 144 -6.26 -17.68 -1.25
C GLN A 144 -6.90 -19.04 -1.50
N ALA A 145 -6.92 -19.91 -0.49
CA ALA A 145 -7.53 -21.24 -0.61
C ALA A 145 -9.04 -21.16 -0.84
N LEU A 146 -9.71 -20.21 -0.18
CA LEU A 146 -11.16 -20.04 -0.21
C LEU A 146 -11.62 -19.05 -1.29
N ALA A 147 -10.73 -18.57 -2.17
CA ALA A 147 -11.03 -17.51 -3.13
C ALA A 147 -12.27 -17.83 -3.99
N SER A 148 -12.51 -19.11 -4.31
CA SER A 148 -13.69 -19.57 -5.06
C SER A 148 -15.03 -19.33 -4.36
N LEU A 149 -15.03 -19.34 -3.02
CA LEU A 149 -16.20 -19.07 -2.17
C LEU A 149 -16.35 -17.60 -1.78
N LEU A 150 -15.33 -16.78 -2.01
CA LEU A 150 -15.28 -15.38 -1.59
C LEU A 150 -15.60 -14.42 -2.73
N PHE A 151 -15.97 -13.18 -2.39
CA PHE A 151 -15.91 -12.00 -3.29
C PHE A 151 -14.46 -11.61 -3.62
N GLU A 152 -13.65 -12.60 -4.01
CA GLU A 152 -12.28 -12.44 -4.42
C GLU A 152 -12.11 -12.92 -5.87
N ASP A 153 -11.26 -12.18 -6.59
CA ASP A 153 -10.92 -12.48 -7.98
C ASP A 153 -9.72 -13.43 -8.02
N GLU A 154 -10.00 -14.69 -8.34
CA GLU A 154 -9.01 -15.78 -8.44
C GLU A 154 -7.94 -15.51 -9.51
N ARG A 155 -8.26 -14.69 -10.53
CA ARG A 155 -7.34 -14.39 -11.63
C ARG A 155 -6.43 -13.20 -11.32
N LEU A 156 -6.77 -12.41 -10.30
CA LEU A 156 -6.10 -11.14 -10.00
C LEU A 156 -4.59 -11.25 -9.85
N VAL A 157 -4.08 -12.33 -9.22
CA VAL A 157 -2.62 -12.53 -9.06
C VAL A 157 -1.94 -12.74 -10.41
N ARG A 158 -2.57 -13.50 -11.32
CA ARG A 158 -2.06 -13.74 -12.68
C ARG A 158 -2.19 -12.49 -13.54
N ASP A 159 -3.35 -11.84 -13.48
CA ASP A 159 -3.67 -10.67 -14.29
C ASP A 159 -2.79 -9.47 -13.92
N ARG A 160 -2.47 -9.27 -12.64
CA ARG A 160 -1.53 -8.23 -12.18
C ARG A 160 -0.16 -8.32 -12.83
N ARG A 161 0.31 -9.52 -13.20
CA ARG A 161 1.62 -9.73 -13.85
C ARG A 161 1.60 -9.33 -15.32
N ARG A 162 0.43 -9.34 -15.97
CA ARG A 162 0.28 -9.17 -17.42
C ARG A 162 -0.40 -7.87 -17.82
N ARG A 163 -1.31 -7.35 -16.99
CA ARG A 163 -2.07 -6.14 -17.26
C ARG A 163 -1.16 -4.92 -17.42
N ASP A 164 -1.64 -3.96 -18.19
CA ASP A 164 -1.00 -2.66 -18.31
C ASP A 164 -0.80 -2.05 -16.91
N PRO A 165 0.43 -1.63 -16.57
CA PRO A 165 0.73 -1.11 -15.24
C PRO A 165 0.05 0.23 -14.96
N VAL A 166 -0.32 1.02 -15.97
CA VAL A 166 -0.83 2.39 -15.87
C VAL A 166 -2.34 2.44 -16.08
N ALA A 167 -2.87 1.63 -17.01
CA ALA A 167 -4.30 1.62 -17.31
C ALA A 167 -5.17 1.25 -16.07
N PRO A 168 -6.45 1.69 -16.05
CA PRO A 168 -7.40 1.29 -15.02
C PRO A 168 -7.53 -0.23 -14.89
N ALA A 169 -7.67 -0.71 -13.66
CA ALA A 169 -7.84 -2.14 -13.41
C ALA A 169 -9.27 -2.58 -13.81
N THR A 170 -9.36 -3.61 -14.64
CA THR A 170 -10.61 -4.28 -14.99
C THR A 170 -10.80 -5.55 -14.15
N PRO A 171 -12.02 -5.83 -13.66
CA PRO A 171 -12.33 -7.10 -13.00
C PRO A 171 -12.28 -8.26 -14.00
N SER A 172 -12.00 -9.47 -13.52
CA SER A 172 -12.13 -10.67 -14.35
C SER A 172 -13.60 -11.07 -14.56
N ALA A 173 -13.89 -11.81 -15.63
CA ALA A 173 -15.23 -12.35 -15.88
C ALA A 173 -15.77 -13.19 -14.70
N SER A 174 -14.90 -13.92 -14.00
CA SER A 174 -15.28 -14.66 -12.78
C SER A 174 -15.67 -13.73 -11.63
N ALA A 175 -14.98 -12.60 -11.47
CA ALA A 175 -15.30 -11.62 -10.44
C ALA A 175 -16.64 -10.91 -10.75
N ASP A 176 -16.86 -10.53 -12.01
CA ASP A 176 -18.11 -9.91 -12.45
C ASP A 176 -19.30 -10.86 -12.29
N ARG A 177 -19.13 -12.14 -12.62
CA ARG A 177 -20.15 -13.16 -12.39
C ARG A 177 -20.49 -13.29 -10.91
N LYS A 178 -19.50 -13.47 -10.03
CA LYS A 178 -19.72 -13.55 -8.57
C LYS A 178 -20.41 -12.29 -8.03
N ARG A 179 -20.04 -11.11 -8.53
CA ARG A 179 -20.65 -9.84 -8.12
C ARG A 179 -22.13 -9.75 -8.52
N THR A 180 -22.46 -10.21 -9.73
CA THR A 180 -23.80 -10.12 -10.31
C THR A 180 -24.72 -11.20 -9.77
N GLU A 181 -24.30 -12.46 -9.85
CA GLU A 181 -25.10 -13.62 -9.49
C GLU A 181 -25.11 -13.89 -7.98
N ARG A 182 -24.07 -13.48 -7.26
CA ARG A 182 -23.84 -13.78 -5.83
C ARG A 182 -23.83 -15.27 -5.50
N VAL A 183 -23.61 -16.10 -6.52
CA VAL A 183 -23.50 -17.56 -6.44
C VAL A 183 -22.16 -17.98 -7.07
N THR A 184 -21.54 -19.00 -6.49
CA THR A 184 -20.28 -19.60 -6.94
C THR A 184 -20.52 -20.54 -8.13
N ALA A 185 -19.45 -21.00 -8.78
CA ALA A 185 -19.58 -22.01 -9.84
C ALA A 185 -20.22 -23.32 -9.34
N ASP A 186 -20.07 -23.62 -8.04
CA ASP A 186 -20.59 -24.82 -7.39
C ASP A 186 -22.04 -24.63 -6.87
N GLY A 187 -22.71 -23.54 -7.22
CA GLY A 187 -24.09 -23.25 -6.77
C GLY A 187 -24.21 -22.77 -5.32
N LEU A 188 -23.09 -22.55 -4.64
CA LEU A 188 -23.06 -22.06 -3.25
C LEU A 188 -23.14 -20.53 -3.20
N PRO A 189 -23.71 -19.93 -2.13
CA PRO A 189 -23.68 -18.48 -1.94
C PRO A 189 -22.23 -17.95 -1.86
N VAL A 190 -21.97 -16.78 -2.44
CA VAL A 190 -20.66 -16.10 -2.33
C VAL A 190 -20.62 -15.31 -1.03
N HIS A 191 -19.48 -15.38 -0.33
CA HIS A 191 -19.31 -14.77 0.99
C HIS A 191 -18.23 -13.67 1.03
N SER A 192 -18.31 -12.79 2.02
CA SER A 192 -17.12 -12.10 2.50
C SER A 192 -16.36 -13.03 3.44
N PHE A 193 -15.08 -12.78 3.71
CA PHE A 193 -14.33 -13.65 4.62
C PHE A 193 -14.97 -13.73 6.01
N ALA A 194 -15.47 -12.62 6.54
CA ALA A 194 -16.18 -12.57 7.82
C ALA A 194 -17.48 -13.39 7.80
N THR A 195 -18.30 -13.30 6.74
CA THR A 195 -19.55 -14.07 6.68
C THR A 195 -19.29 -15.55 6.43
N LEU A 196 -18.20 -15.91 5.74
CA LEU A 196 -17.77 -17.29 5.59
C LEU A 196 -17.31 -17.85 6.95
N LEU A 197 -16.45 -17.13 7.69
CA LEU A 197 -16.04 -17.56 9.03
C LEU A 197 -17.23 -17.73 9.98
N ALA A 198 -18.22 -16.83 9.92
CA ALA A 198 -19.46 -16.99 10.68
C ALA A 198 -20.19 -18.29 10.29
N ALA A 199 -20.31 -18.59 9.00
CA ALA A 199 -20.91 -19.85 8.54
C ALA A 199 -20.11 -21.09 8.94
N LEU A 200 -18.77 -21.02 9.00
CA LEU A 200 -17.92 -22.12 9.47
C LEU A 200 -18.02 -22.31 10.99
N SER A 201 -18.24 -21.23 11.74
CA SER A 201 -18.32 -21.25 13.21
C SER A 201 -19.55 -21.99 13.77
N THR A 202 -20.55 -22.29 12.93
CA THR A 202 -21.73 -23.07 13.35
C THR A 202 -21.46 -24.57 13.47
N ARG A 203 -20.25 -25.03 13.12
CA ARG A 203 -19.84 -26.43 13.32
C ARG A 203 -19.45 -26.64 14.78
N CYS A 204 -20.16 -27.54 15.47
CA CYS A 204 -20.00 -27.77 16.91
C CYS A 204 -19.46 -29.17 17.20
N ARG A 205 -18.72 -29.29 18.31
CA ARG A 205 -18.36 -30.57 18.93
C ARG A 205 -19.16 -30.75 20.20
N ASN A 206 -20.19 -31.58 20.13
CA ASN A 206 -21.10 -31.84 21.24
C ASN A 206 -20.56 -32.98 22.11
N LEU A 207 -20.73 -32.86 23.42
CA LEU A 207 -20.56 -33.97 24.36
C LEU A 207 -21.94 -34.55 24.64
N CYS A 208 -22.18 -35.76 24.17
CA CYS A 208 -23.46 -36.45 24.27
C CYS A 208 -23.39 -37.50 25.38
N SER A 209 -24.49 -37.66 26.11
CA SER A 209 -24.70 -38.72 27.09
C SER A 209 -25.97 -39.48 26.74
N LEU A 210 -25.98 -40.80 26.91
CA LEU A 210 -27.15 -41.63 26.66
C LEU A 210 -27.95 -41.77 27.97
N PRO A 211 -29.19 -41.26 28.06
CA PRO A 211 -29.99 -41.33 29.29
C PRO A 211 -30.29 -42.77 29.74
N ALA A 212 -30.27 -43.73 28.81
CA ALA A 212 -30.56 -45.13 29.05
C ALA A 212 -29.34 -45.96 29.52
N ASP A 213 -28.16 -45.35 29.66
CA ASP A 213 -26.94 -46.03 30.10
C ASP A 213 -26.66 -45.74 31.60
N PRO A 214 -26.76 -46.75 32.49
CA PRO A 214 -26.49 -46.60 33.92
C PRO A 214 -25.04 -46.19 34.23
N SER A 215 -24.12 -46.41 33.29
CA SER A 215 -22.69 -46.14 33.45
C SER A 215 -22.29 -44.71 33.03
N ALA A 216 -23.27 -43.87 32.64
CA ALA A 216 -23.10 -42.47 32.28
C ALA A 216 -21.99 -42.23 31.22
N HIS A 217 -21.87 -43.14 30.25
CA HIS A 217 -20.87 -42.98 29.20
C HIS A 217 -21.15 -41.72 28.38
N THR A 218 -20.09 -40.94 28.15
CA THR A 218 -20.12 -39.75 27.32
C THR A 218 -19.30 -39.98 26.07
N PHE A 219 -19.80 -39.49 24.93
CA PHE A 219 -19.07 -39.52 23.67
C PHE A 219 -19.12 -38.16 22.99
N ARG A 220 -18.12 -37.89 22.15
CA ARG A 220 -18.04 -36.63 21.40
C ARG A 220 -18.63 -36.84 20.00
N GLN A 221 -19.52 -35.95 19.60
CA GLN A 221 -20.12 -35.96 18.26
C GLN A 221 -19.90 -34.61 17.59
N LEU A 222 -19.41 -34.62 16.34
CA LEU A 222 -19.36 -33.42 15.50
C LEU A 222 -20.68 -33.26 14.78
N THR A 223 -21.15 -32.02 14.62
CA THR A 223 -22.29 -31.73 13.74
C THR A 223 -21.93 -32.05 12.29
N GLU A 224 -22.91 -32.56 11.55
CA GLU A 224 -22.76 -32.78 10.11
C GLU A 224 -22.49 -31.45 9.40
N PRO A 225 -21.47 -31.39 8.52
CA PRO A 225 -21.16 -30.16 7.82
C PRO A 225 -22.23 -29.84 6.77
N THR A 226 -22.62 -28.57 6.69
CA THR A 226 -23.42 -28.08 5.55
C THR A 226 -22.62 -28.19 4.24
N PRO A 227 -23.26 -28.17 3.05
CA PRO A 227 -22.55 -28.20 1.77
C PRO A 227 -21.47 -27.12 1.64
N LEU A 228 -21.76 -25.91 2.16
CA LEU A 228 -20.79 -24.81 2.21
C LEU A 228 -19.59 -25.13 3.11
N GLN A 229 -19.84 -25.65 4.31
CA GLN A 229 -18.78 -26.03 5.25
C GLN A 229 -17.92 -27.15 4.69
N ALA A 230 -18.53 -28.21 4.13
CA ALA A 230 -17.82 -29.31 3.50
C ALA A 230 -16.92 -28.81 2.37
N ARG A 231 -17.42 -27.93 1.50
CA ARG A 231 -16.64 -27.32 0.42
C ARG A 231 -15.49 -26.47 0.93
N ALA A 232 -15.72 -25.66 1.96
CA ALA A 232 -14.67 -24.82 2.55
C ALA A 232 -13.55 -25.66 3.18
N PHE A 233 -13.89 -26.72 3.93
CA PHE A 233 -12.90 -27.61 4.52
C PHE A 233 -12.13 -28.40 3.45
N GLN A 234 -12.80 -28.84 2.39
CA GLN A 234 -12.14 -29.44 1.23
C GLN A 234 -11.10 -28.50 0.60
N LEU A 235 -11.43 -27.23 0.41
CA LEU A 235 -10.51 -26.23 -0.14
C LEU A 235 -9.33 -25.92 0.80
N LEU A 236 -9.55 -26.02 2.11
CA LEU A 236 -8.52 -25.84 3.13
C LEU A 236 -7.66 -27.09 3.37
N GLY A 237 -8.11 -28.27 2.91
CA GLY A 237 -7.43 -29.54 3.14
C GLY A 237 -7.52 -30.04 4.58
N VAL A 238 -8.62 -29.76 5.27
CA VAL A 238 -8.89 -30.16 6.67
C VAL A 238 -10.21 -30.88 6.84
#